data_AF-A0A183TXE1-F1
#
_entry.id   AF-A0A183TXE1-F1
#
_cell.length_a   1.000
_cell.length_b   1.000
_cell.length_c   1.000
_cell.angle_alpha   90.00
_cell.angle_beta   90.00
_cell.angle_gamma   90.00
#
_symmetry.space_group_name_H-M   'P 1'
#
loop_
_entity.id
_entity.type
_entity.pdbx_description
1 polymer ?
#
loop_
_entity_poly.entity_id
_entity_poly.type
_entity_poly.pdbx_seq_one_letter_code
_entity_poly.pdbx_strand_id
1 'polypeptide(L)'
;MRPVQDAVRQFVYSVSYSASRWPASTASLTDCIPGLSPMQCLNFYREQGALIEVFFEQLNYESLLEGEAYGLPNLLSDFGGQLGLWMGVSVITIMEFGILTIDVIMTIICCKGSDDNKKEPKRSYSSRNGSQKRYRANDKVRANSAKRLTYQA
;
A
#
# COMPACT_ATOMS: atom_id res chain seq x y z
N MET A 1 33.06 14.20 -21.40
CA MET A 1 32.25 13.39 -20.46
C MET A 1 32.17 11.96 -21.00
N ARG A 2 32.61 10.96 -20.24
CA ARG A 2 32.29 9.54 -20.56
C ARG A 2 31.00 9.17 -19.84
N PRO A 3 30.09 8.40 -20.44
CA PRO A 3 28.90 7.93 -19.74
C PRO A 3 29.35 6.97 -18.62
N VAL A 4 28.84 7.18 -17.42
CA VAL A 4 29.00 6.26 -16.29
C VAL A 4 28.05 5.09 -16.57
N GLN A 5 28.61 3.93 -16.91
CA GLN A 5 27.84 2.69 -17.01
C GLN A 5 27.77 2.09 -15.61
N ASP A 6 26.65 2.28 -14.92
CA ASP A 6 26.45 1.70 -13.61
C ASP A 6 26.25 0.19 -13.70
N ALA A 7 26.98 -0.56 -12.86
CA ALA A 7 26.86 -2.01 -12.78
C ALA A 7 25.47 -2.44 -12.28
N VAL A 8 24.92 -3.53 -12.84
CA VAL A 8 23.58 -4.07 -12.54
C VAL A 8 23.43 -4.54 -11.08
N ARG A 9 24.54 -4.83 -10.39
CA ARG A 9 24.57 -5.15 -8.97
C ARG A 9 25.64 -4.31 -8.29
N GLN A 10 25.22 -3.53 -7.30
CA GLN A 10 26.11 -2.69 -6.50
C GLN A 10 25.80 -2.90 -5.01
N PHE A 11 26.85 -3.06 -4.21
CA PHE A 11 26.75 -3.05 -2.75
C PHE A 11 27.21 -1.68 -2.26
N VAL A 12 26.28 -0.88 -1.76
CA VAL A 12 26.57 0.45 -1.22
C VAL A 12 26.48 0.38 0.30
N TYR A 13 27.56 0.73 0.99
CA TYR A 13 27.61 0.78 2.45
C TYR A 13 27.70 2.25 2.90
N SER A 14 26.73 2.71 3.67
CA SER A 14 26.82 4.00 4.35
C SER A 14 27.71 3.86 5.57
N VAL A 15 28.80 4.63 5.63
CA VAL A 15 29.72 4.63 6.76
C VAL A 15 29.46 5.86 7.63
N SER A 16 29.25 5.64 8.92
CA SER A 16 29.25 6.70 9.93
C SER A 16 30.54 6.59 10.76
N TYR A 17 31.19 7.72 11.03
CA TYR A 17 32.48 7.77 11.72
C TYR A 17 32.34 8.44 13.07
N SER A 18 33.01 7.88 14.08
CA SER A 18 33.14 8.47 15.41
C SER A 18 34.52 8.17 15.96
N ALA A 19 35.11 9.12 16.69
CA ALA A 19 36.44 8.99 17.26
C ALA A 19 36.48 9.46 18.71
N SER A 20 37.34 8.81 19.49
CA SER A 20 37.59 9.16 20.89
C SER A 20 39.07 9.03 21.23
N ARG A 21 39.50 9.64 22.33
CA ARG A 21 40.91 9.61 22.74
C ARG A 21 41.26 8.22 23.29
N TRP A 22 42.17 7.54 22.61
CA TRP A 22 42.74 6.27 23.03
C TRP A 22 44.27 6.38 23.12
N PRO A 23 44.96 5.68 24.04
CA PRO A 23 44.43 5.00 25.22
C PRO A 23 44.03 5.99 26.34
N ALA A 24 43.00 5.62 27.10
CA ALA A 24 42.47 6.44 28.19
C ALA A 24 43.46 6.53 29.37
N SER A 25 44.09 5.41 29.73
CA SER A 25 45.05 5.34 30.83
C SER A 25 46.12 4.28 30.56
N THR A 26 47.14 4.23 31.42
CA THR A 26 48.18 3.19 31.38
C THR A 26 47.64 1.79 31.71
N ALA A 27 46.43 1.69 32.27
CA ALA A 27 45.79 0.41 32.61
C ALA A 27 45.15 -0.28 31.40
N SER A 28 44.86 0.44 30.32
CA SER A 28 44.31 -0.14 29.08
C SER A 28 45.40 -0.65 28.13
N LEU A 29 46.66 -0.69 28.59
CA LEU A 29 47.81 -1.03 27.77
C LEU A 29 48.50 -2.27 28.36
N THR A 30 48.26 -3.42 27.74
CA THR A 30 48.74 -4.73 28.21
C THR A 30 50.18 -5.02 27.82
N ASP A 31 50.68 -4.43 26.73
CA ASP A 31 52.01 -4.71 26.20
C ASP A 31 52.82 -3.42 26.06
N CYS A 32 53.67 -3.13 27.04
CA CYS A 32 54.69 -2.08 26.95
C CYS A 32 56.06 -2.69 26.69
N ILE A 33 56.87 -2.00 25.88
CA ILE A 33 58.26 -2.39 25.61
C ILE A 33 59.03 -2.43 26.95
N PRO A 34 59.73 -3.54 27.26
CA PRO A 34 60.49 -3.66 28.49
C PRO A 34 61.62 -2.61 28.50
N GLY A 35 61.67 -1.81 29.57
CA GLY A 35 62.67 -0.75 29.74
C GLY A 35 62.13 0.69 29.62
N LEU A 36 60.86 0.87 29.24
CA LEU A 36 60.19 2.17 29.27
C LEU A 36 59.35 2.37 30.53
N SER A 37 59.31 3.61 31.04
CA SER A 37 58.36 3.96 32.10
C SER A 37 56.92 3.92 31.57
N PRO A 38 55.91 3.63 32.41
CA PRO A 38 54.50 3.57 31.98
C PRO A 38 54.00 4.86 31.31
N MET A 39 54.54 6.01 31.75
CA MET A 39 54.20 7.34 31.20
C MET A 39 54.80 7.57 29.81
N GLN A 40 56.03 7.12 29.57
CA GLN A 40 56.66 7.18 28.24
C GLN A 40 55.96 6.25 27.26
N CYS A 41 55.56 5.06 27.73
CA CYS A 41 54.79 4.12 26.92
C CYS A 41 53.43 4.70 26.51
N LEU A 42 52.72 5.36 27.45
CA LEU A 42 51.45 6.03 27.15
C LEU A 42 51.58 7.09 26.06
N ASN A 43 52.63 7.93 26.13
CA ASN A 43 52.87 8.97 25.12
C ASN A 43 53.21 8.37 23.75
N PHE A 44 54.02 7.31 23.73
CA PHE A 44 54.35 6.58 22.51
C PHE A 44 53.10 6.06 21.78
N TYR A 45 52.20 5.37 22.49
CA TYR A 45 50.95 4.88 21.90
C TYR A 45 49.97 5.98 21.52
N ARG A 46 50.03 7.16 22.17
CA ARG A 46 49.20 8.31 21.80
C ARG A 46 49.68 9.02 20.54
N GLU A 47 50.98 9.00 20.27
CA GLU A 47 51.56 9.64 19.08
C GLU A 47 51.57 8.71 17.86
N GLN A 48 51.63 7.39 18.08
CA GLN A 48 51.84 6.42 17.00
C GLN A 48 50.71 5.41 16.82
N GLY A 49 49.78 5.30 17.79
CA GLY A 49 48.73 4.29 17.80
C GLY A 49 47.35 4.83 17.44
N ALA A 50 46.56 3.99 16.77
CA ALA A 50 45.13 4.19 16.55
C ALA A 50 44.39 2.86 16.74
N LEU A 51 43.23 2.92 17.41
CA LEU A 51 42.32 1.79 17.54
C LEU A 51 41.14 2.02 16.58
N ILE A 52 40.87 1.03 15.73
CA ILE A 52 39.76 1.06 14.76
C ILE A 52 38.84 -0.10 15.08
N GLU A 53 37.59 0.20 15.38
CA GLU A 53 36.56 -0.81 15.59
C GLU A 53 35.47 -0.63 14.53
N VAL A 54 35.19 -1.69 13.77
CA VAL A 54 34.19 -1.68 12.69
C VAL A 54 33.02 -2.53 13.11
N PHE A 55 31.85 -1.91 13.20
CA PHE A 55 30.61 -2.56 13.57
C PHE A 55 29.50 -2.18 12.58
N PHE A 56 28.54 -3.08 12.40
CA PHE A 56 27.30 -2.78 11.69
C PHE A 56 26.32 -2.08 12.64
N GLU A 57 25.81 -0.91 12.26
CA GLU A 57 24.87 -0.14 13.07
C GLU A 57 23.54 -0.89 13.24
N GLN A 58 23.07 -1.53 12.17
CA GLN A 58 21.93 -2.43 12.18
C GLN A 58 22.27 -3.71 11.41
N LEU A 59 21.78 -4.87 11.88
CA LEU A 59 21.86 -6.15 11.15
C LEU A 59 20.83 -6.27 10.01
N ASN A 60 20.20 -5.15 9.64
CA ASN A 60 19.21 -5.13 8.57
C ASN A 60 19.90 -4.70 7.28
N TYR A 61 19.85 -5.55 6.26
CA TYR A 61 20.28 -5.21 4.91
C TYR A 61 19.05 -4.72 4.13
N GLU A 62 19.16 -3.58 3.47
CA GLU A 62 18.14 -3.11 2.54
C GLU A 62 18.55 -3.46 1.10
N SER A 63 17.69 -4.20 0.40
CA SER A 63 17.86 -4.49 -1.02
C SER A 63 16.88 -3.66 -1.84
N LEU A 64 17.41 -2.77 -2.67
CA LEU A 64 16.63 -2.00 -3.63
C LEU A 64 16.70 -2.70 -4.99
N LEU A 65 15.57 -3.21 -5.45
CA LEU A 65 15.43 -3.86 -6.75
C LEU A 65 14.56 -2.97 -7.64
N GLU A 66 15.14 -2.48 -8.73
CA GLU A 66 14.40 -1.75 -9.76
C GLU A 66 13.66 -2.79 -10.64
N GLY A 67 12.34 -2.87 -10.49
CA GLY A 67 11.46 -3.69 -11.33
C GLY A 67 10.79 -2.86 -12.42
N GLU A 68 10.30 -3.50 -13.49
CA GLU A 68 9.53 -2.80 -14.52
C GLU A 68 8.26 -2.15 -13.91
N ALA A 69 8.14 -0.83 -14.00
CA ALA A 69 7.02 -0.09 -13.40
C ALA A 69 5.68 -0.35 -14.11
N TYR A 70 5.71 -0.81 -15.36
CA TYR A 70 4.53 -1.12 -16.17
C TYR A 70 4.80 -2.33 -17.05
N GLY A 71 4.41 -3.51 -16.54
CA GLY A 71 4.38 -4.72 -17.35
C GLY A 71 3.17 -4.75 -18.29
N LEU A 72 3.25 -5.64 -19.28
CA LEU A 72 2.15 -6.02 -20.16
C LEU A 72 0.80 -6.30 -19.42
N PRO A 73 0.78 -6.98 -18.25
CA PRO A 73 -0.48 -7.21 -17.52
C PRO A 73 -1.14 -5.92 -17.00
N ASN A 74 -0.36 -4.90 -16.62
CA ASN A 74 -0.91 -3.63 -16.13
C ASN A 74 -1.59 -2.87 -17.28
N LEU A 75 -0.96 -2.86 -18.45
CA LEU A 75 -1.55 -2.27 -19.67
C LEU A 75 -2.86 -3.00 -20.05
N LEU A 76 -2.86 -4.33 -20.05
CA LEU A 76 -4.06 -5.11 -20.34
C LEU A 76 -5.18 -4.88 -19.32
N SER A 77 -4.84 -4.67 -18.05
CA SER A 77 -5.80 -4.33 -16.99
C SER A 77 -6.50 -3.00 -17.29
N ASP A 78 -5.74 -1.98 -17.67
CA ASP A 78 -6.27 -0.65 -17.97
C ASP A 78 -7.16 -0.67 -19.23
N PHE A 79 -6.74 -1.39 -20.27
CA PHE A 79 -7.56 -1.60 -21.48
C PHE A 79 -8.83 -2.40 -21.18
N GLY A 80 -8.74 -3.49 -20.42
CA GLY A 80 -9.88 -4.33 -20.08
C GLY A 80 -10.92 -3.59 -19.23
N GLY A 81 -10.49 -2.75 -18.28
CA GLY A 81 -11.39 -1.96 -17.44
C GLY A 81 -12.18 -0.92 -18.24
N GLN A 82 -11.50 -0.14 -19.08
CA GLN A 82 -12.14 0.87 -19.92
C GLN A 82 -13.05 0.22 -20.98
N LEU A 83 -12.58 -0.77 -21.72
CA LEU A 83 -13.40 -1.43 -22.75
C LEU A 83 -14.58 -2.19 -22.14
N GLY A 84 -14.39 -2.83 -20.98
CA GLY A 84 -15.44 -3.54 -20.26
C GLY A 84 -16.57 -2.61 -19.81
N LEU A 85 -16.25 -1.39 -19.35
CA LEU A 85 -17.27 -0.41 -18.98
C LEU A 85 -18.12 0.01 -20.19
N TRP A 86 -17.48 0.32 -21.31
CA TRP A 86 -18.16 0.77 -22.52
C TRP A 86 -19.02 -0.33 -23.13
N MET A 87 -18.54 -1.58 -23.12
CA MET A 87 -19.31 -2.75 -23.53
C MET A 87 -20.46 -3.06 -22.57
N GLY A 88 -20.27 -2.85 -21.27
CA GLY A 88 -21.33 -3.03 -20.28
C GLY A 88 -22.47 -2.02 -20.46
N VAL A 89 -22.13 -0.73 -20.65
CA VAL A 89 -23.11 0.33 -20.90
C VAL A 89 -23.87 0.07 -22.19
N SER A 90 -23.19 -0.32 -23.27
CA SER A 90 -23.86 -0.60 -24.55
C SER A 90 -24.88 -1.74 -24.44
N VAL A 91 -24.56 -2.85 -23.76
CA VAL A 91 -25.49 -3.97 -23.57
C VAL A 91 -26.71 -3.56 -22.74
N ILE A 92 -26.54 -2.77 -21.67
CA ILE A 92 -27.66 -2.26 -20.86
C ILE A 92 -28.57 -1.38 -21.72
N THR A 93 -28.01 -0.49 -22.55
CA THR A 93 -28.81 0.39 -23.41
C THR A 93 -29.62 -0.39 -24.45
N ILE A 94 -29.06 -1.46 -25.02
CA ILE A 94 -29.79 -2.33 -25.98
C ILE A 94 -30.94 -3.06 -25.27
N MET A 95 -30.70 -3.57 -24.07
CA MET A 95 -31.74 -4.22 -23.27
C MET A 95 -32.88 -3.26 -22.93
N GLU A 96 -32.56 -2.05 -22.50
CA GLU A 96 -33.54 -1.00 -22.16
C GLU A 96 -34.39 -0.63 -23.38
N PHE A 97 -33.75 -0.41 -24.53
CA PHE A 97 -34.45 -0.09 -25.78
C PHE A 97 -35.41 -1.22 -26.20
N GLY A 98 -35.02 -2.48 -26.01
CA GLY A 98 -35.89 -3.63 -26.27
C GLY A 98 -37.14 -3.66 -25.39
N ILE A 99 -36.98 -3.41 -24.07
CA ILE A 99 -38.11 -3.37 -23.12
C ILE A 99 -39.03 -2.19 -23.46
N LEU A 100 -38.47 -1.00 -23.67
CA LEU A 100 -39.24 0.20 -24.02
C LEU A 100 -40.02 0.02 -25.32
N THR A 101 -39.41 -0.60 -26.34
CA THR A 101 -40.08 -0.83 -27.62
C THR A 101 -41.28 -1.78 -27.45
N ILE A 102 -41.15 -2.86 -26.67
CA ILE A 102 -42.25 -3.79 -26.40
C ILE A 102 -43.37 -3.09 -25.62
N ASP A 103 -43.03 -2.31 -24.60
CA ASP A 103 -44.02 -1.58 -23.79
C ASP A 103 -44.78 -0.54 -24.62
N VAL A 104 -44.08 0.20 -25.49
CA VAL A 104 -44.71 1.17 -26.41
C VAL A 104 -45.62 0.47 -27.41
N ILE A 105 -45.19 -0.64 -28.01
CA ILE A 105 -46.01 -1.40 -28.96
C ILE A 105 -47.26 -1.97 -28.27
N MET A 106 -47.11 -2.56 -27.07
CA MET A 106 -48.23 -3.06 -26.28
C MET A 106 -49.20 -1.95 -25.89
N THR A 107 -48.71 -0.77 -25.52
CA THR A 107 -49.55 0.39 -25.20
C THR A 107 -50.31 0.87 -26.42
N ILE A 108 -49.67 0.98 -27.59
CA ILE A 108 -50.33 1.40 -28.82
C ILE A 108 -51.40 0.40 -29.27
N ILE A 109 -51.14 -0.91 -29.14
CA ILE A 109 -52.11 -1.97 -29.48
C ILE A 109 -53.26 -2.00 -28.47
N CYS A 110 -52.99 -1.90 -27.17
CA CYS A 110 -54.02 -1.84 -26.12
C CYS A 110 -54.85 -0.56 -26.19
N CYS A 111 -54.32 0.57 -26.67
CA CYS A 111 -55.08 1.81 -26.81
C CYS A 111 -55.95 1.86 -28.09
N LYS A 112 -55.81 0.92 -29.05
CA LYS A 112 -56.63 0.85 -30.28
C LYS A 112 -57.79 -0.17 -30.23
N GLY A 113 -57.94 -0.95 -29.16
CA GLY A 113 -59.07 -1.87 -28.95
C GLY A 113 -59.79 -1.54 -27.65
N SER A 114 -61.10 -1.25 -27.72
CA SER A 114 -61.95 -1.03 -26.54
C SER A 114 -61.93 -2.21 -25.57
N ASP A 115 -61.95 -1.89 -24.27
CA ASP A 115 -62.32 -2.66 -23.07
C ASP A 115 -62.22 -4.20 -23.08
N ASP A 116 -61.32 -4.73 -22.24
CA ASP A 116 -61.57 -5.57 -21.06
C ASP A 116 -60.46 -6.62 -20.81
N ASN A 117 -60.11 -6.78 -19.53
CA ASN A 117 -59.37 -7.88 -18.88
C ASN A 117 -57.82 -7.99 -18.98
N LYS A 118 -57.19 -7.38 -17.97
CA LYS A 118 -56.22 -7.98 -17.02
C LYS A 118 -54.98 -8.66 -17.59
N LYS A 119 -53.82 -7.97 -17.56
CA LYS A 119 -52.50 -8.50 -17.09
C LYS A 119 -51.65 -7.33 -16.55
N GLU A 120 -51.31 -7.35 -15.26
CA GLU A 120 -50.19 -6.56 -14.72
C GLU A 120 -48.89 -7.04 -15.39
N PRO A 121 -48.09 -6.18 -16.03
CA PRO A 121 -46.67 -6.45 -16.18
C PRO A 121 -45.96 -5.83 -14.98
N LYS A 122 -45.65 -6.66 -13.98
CA LYS A 122 -44.67 -6.28 -12.96
C LYS A 122 -43.29 -6.24 -13.60
N ARG A 123 -42.78 -5.04 -13.86
CA ARG A 123 -41.34 -4.79 -13.84
C ARG A 123 -41.06 -3.46 -13.13
N SER A 124 -41.35 -3.48 -11.84
CA SER A 124 -40.79 -2.49 -10.92
C SER A 124 -39.27 -2.67 -10.95
N TYR A 125 -38.56 -1.70 -11.53
CA TYR A 125 -37.15 -1.47 -11.25
C TYR A 125 -37.02 -1.22 -9.74
N SER A 126 -36.92 -2.32 -8.98
CA SER A 126 -36.68 -2.31 -7.54
C SER A 126 -35.20 -1.96 -7.33
N SER A 127 -34.90 -0.68 -7.49
CA SER A 127 -33.65 -0.13 -6.99
C SER A 127 -33.91 0.47 -5.62
N ARG A 128 -33.07 0.04 -4.65
CA ARG A 128 -32.91 0.56 -3.27
C ARG A 128 -33.87 0.05 -2.19
N ASN A 129 -33.86 -1.26 -1.92
CA ASN A 129 -34.23 -1.79 -0.60
C ASN A 129 -33.12 -2.59 0.13
N GLY A 130 -31.89 -2.57 -0.41
CA GLY A 130 -30.70 -3.16 0.24
C GLY A 130 -29.97 -2.19 1.18
N SER A 131 -29.82 -0.93 0.78
CA SER A 131 -29.02 0.05 1.55
C SER A 131 -29.70 0.47 2.86
N GLN A 132 -31.03 0.62 2.88
CA GLN A 132 -31.74 1.14 4.05
C GLN A 132 -31.77 0.17 5.25
N LYS A 133 -31.77 -1.15 5.00
CA LYS A 133 -31.70 -2.17 6.07
C LYS A 133 -30.34 -2.19 6.77
N ARG A 134 -29.24 -1.88 6.05
CA ARG A 134 -27.88 -1.87 6.62
C ARG A 134 -27.61 -0.66 7.52
N TYR A 135 -28.15 0.51 7.16
CA TYR A 135 -28.09 1.71 8.01
C TYR A 135 -28.87 1.54 9.34
N ARG A 136 -30.10 1.02 9.29
CA ARG A 136 -30.93 0.82 10.51
C ARG A 136 -30.36 -0.26 11.45
N ALA A 137 -29.63 -1.24 10.93
CA ALA A 137 -28.95 -2.25 11.74
C ALA A 137 -27.73 -1.67 12.46
N ASN A 138 -26.92 -0.85 11.77
CA ASN A 138 -25.76 -0.19 12.38
C ASN A 138 -26.16 0.81 13.48
N ASP A 139 -27.27 1.53 13.32
CA ASP A 139 -27.76 2.44 14.37
C ASP A 139 -28.21 1.70 15.64
N LYS A 140 -28.83 0.52 15.51
CA LYS A 140 -29.20 -0.30 16.67
C LYS A 140 -27.98 -0.87 17.39
N VAL A 141 -26.95 -1.28 16.65
CA VAL A 141 -25.68 -1.75 17.24
C VAL A 141 -24.97 -0.60 17.97
N ARG A 142 -24.93 0.60 17.37
CA ARG A 142 -24.33 1.78 18.01
C ARG A 142 -25.09 2.21 19.27
N ALA A 143 -26.42 2.21 19.23
CA ALA A 143 -27.25 2.52 20.40
C ALA A 143 -27.07 1.50 21.54
N ASN A 144 -26.92 0.21 21.22
CA ASN A 144 -26.66 -0.82 22.23
C ASN A 144 -25.24 -0.75 22.82
N SER A 145 -24.25 -0.35 22.02
CA SER A 145 -22.88 -0.15 22.49
C SER A 145 -22.77 1.06 23.42
N ALA A 146 -23.41 2.19 23.08
CA ALA A 146 -23.46 3.37 23.95
C ALA A 146 -24.13 3.09 25.31
N LYS A 147 -25.21 2.30 25.31
CA LYS A 147 -25.88 1.88 26.54
C LYS A 147 -24.98 1.00 27.43
N ARG A 148 -24.13 0.13 26.87
CA ARG A 148 -23.22 -0.68 27.68
C ARG A 148 -22.14 0.15 28.37
N LEU A 149 -21.66 1.21 27.74
CA LEU A 149 -20.60 2.06 28.30
C LEU A 149 -21.10 2.95 29.45
N THR A 150 -22.37 3.33 29.46
CA THR A 150 -22.96 4.11 30.57
C THR A 150 -23.29 3.28 31.83
N TYR A 151 -23.22 1.95 31.78
CA TYR A 151 -23.43 1.07 32.95
C TYR A 151 -22.11 0.66 33.64
N GLN A 152 -20.98 1.18 33.17
CA GLN A 152 -19.65 0.92 33.75
C GLN A 152 -18.98 2.19 34.30
N ALA A 153 -19.75 3.26 34.56
CA ALA A 153 -19.32 4.45 35.28
C ALA A 153 -20.17 4.66 36.53
#